data_AF-A0A452XTN3-F1
#
_entry.id   AF-A0A452XTN3-F1
#
_cell.length_a   1.000
_cell.length_b   1.000
_cell.length_c   1.000
_cell.angle_alpha   90.00
_cell.angle_beta   90.00
_cell.angle_gamma   90.00
#
_symmetry.space_group_name_H-M   'P 1'
#
loop_
_entity.id
_entity.type
_entity.pdbx_description
1 polymer ?
#
loop_
_entity_poly.entity_id
_entity_poly.type
_entity_poly.pdbx_seq_one_letter_code
_entity_poly.pdbx_strand_id
1 'polypeptide(L)'
;MPSTPSMAPYPLNNASNSSYMLLRVLFFRLVLGLQVESSLSMEIIAFWLWLQQGNGQVGYLQHIYSLGDNHFRAIVSSAKRFLEVLHFAFGGSEARSIPRSDFQNQAIEGISLYLNTICYEALEDLRESIEMNFVRNQMTYLRREAYGQSRTDRVPTASSV
;
A
#
# COMPACT_ATOMS: atom_id res chain seq x y z
N MET A 1 46.09 -13.99 -7.94
CA MET A 1 45.06 -13.18 -7.26
C MET A 1 43.91 -12.97 -8.22
N PRO A 2 42.70 -13.49 -7.96
CA PRO A 2 41.53 -13.14 -8.75
C PRO A 2 40.74 -12.03 -8.06
N SER A 3 40.42 -11.01 -8.84
CA SER A 3 39.64 -9.82 -8.50
C SER A 3 38.22 -10.19 -8.08
N THR A 4 37.75 -9.60 -6.98
CA THR A 4 36.34 -9.65 -6.58
C THR A 4 35.47 -8.88 -7.58
N PRO A 5 34.34 -9.43 -8.05
CA PRO A 5 33.34 -8.63 -8.73
C PRO A 5 32.61 -7.80 -7.68
N SER A 6 32.69 -6.47 -7.82
CA SER A 6 31.85 -5.53 -7.09
C SER A 6 30.40 -5.76 -7.50
N MET A 7 29.65 -6.46 -6.66
CA MET A 7 28.22 -6.65 -6.82
C MET A 7 27.53 -5.45 -6.19
N ALA A 8 27.41 -4.38 -6.99
CA ALA A 8 26.50 -3.27 -6.65
C ALA A 8 25.10 -3.85 -6.43
N PRO A 9 24.35 -3.46 -5.39
CA PRO A 9 22.98 -3.92 -5.21
C PRO A 9 22.15 -3.45 -6.40
N TYR A 10 21.49 -4.39 -7.07
CA TYR A 10 20.65 -4.14 -8.24
C TYR A 10 19.58 -3.05 -7.96
N PRO A 11 19.19 -2.25 -8.97
CA PRO A 11 18.20 -1.17 -8.84
C PRO A 11 16.75 -1.63 -8.59
N LEU A 12 16.52 -2.93 -8.37
CA LEU A 12 15.20 -3.52 -8.12
C LEU A 12 14.50 -2.90 -6.90
N ASN A 13 15.24 -2.51 -5.87
CA ASN A 13 14.67 -1.92 -4.67
C ASN A 13 13.96 -0.57 -4.96
N ASN A 14 14.48 0.23 -5.89
CA ASN A 14 13.90 1.54 -6.18
C ASN A 14 12.60 1.45 -7.00
N ALA A 15 12.51 0.50 -7.93
CA ALA A 15 11.31 0.29 -8.74
C ALA A 15 10.15 -0.28 -7.90
N SER A 16 10.44 -1.26 -7.04
CA SER A 16 9.45 -1.83 -6.11
C SER A 16 8.93 -0.78 -5.12
N ASN A 17 9.81 0.09 -4.61
CA ASN A 17 9.40 1.21 -3.77
C ASN A 17 8.46 2.18 -4.50
N SER A 18 8.69 2.46 -5.78
CA SER A 18 7.81 3.33 -6.58
C SER A 18 6.43 2.71 -6.82
N SER A 19 6.35 1.39 -7.08
CA SER A 19 5.06 0.71 -7.26
C SER A 19 4.27 0.60 -5.96
N TYR A 20 4.95 0.30 -4.84
CA TYR A 20 4.30 0.27 -3.52
C TYR A 20 3.81 1.65 -3.08
N MET A 21 4.54 2.72 -3.40
CA MET A 21 4.07 4.09 -3.17
C MET A 21 2.78 4.40 -3.95
N LEU A 22 2.69 4.00 -5.21
CA LEU A 22 1.47 4.18 -6.00
C LEU A 22 0.28 3.41 -5.41
N LEU A 23 0.50 2.16 -5.01
CA LEU A 23 -0.53 1.31 -4.39
C LEU A 23 -1.05 1.93 -3.09
N ARG A 24 -0.15 2.45 -2.24
CA ARG A 24 -0.51 3.14 -1.00
C ARG A 24 -1.34 4.39 -1.26
N VAL A 25 -0.94 5.21 -2.23
CA VAL A 25 -1.69 6.43 -2.57
C VAL A 25 -3.09 6.09 -3.09
N LEU A 26 -3.22 5.06 -3.93
CA LEU A 26 -4.52 4.56 -4.36
C LEU A 26 -5.36 4.04 -3.19
N PHE A 27 -4.75 3.29 -2.27
CA PHE A 27 -5.41 2.81 -1.06
C PHE A 27 -5.95 3.96 -0.21
N PHE A 28 -5.14 4.99 0.05
CA PHE A 28 -5.61 6.18 0.77
C PHE A 28 -6.71 6.93 0.03
N ARG A 29 -6.64 7.02 -1.29
CA ARG A 29 -7.69 7.66 -2.09
C ARG A 29 -9.02 6.92 -2.00
N LEU A 30 -8.99 5.59 -1.92
CA LEU A 30 -10.17 4.75 -1.70
C LEU A 30 -10.73 4.92 -0.28
N VAL A 31 -9.89 4.74 0.74
CA VAL A 31 -10.33 4.73 2.15
C VAL A 31 -10.70 6.13 2.63
N LEU A 32 -9.85 7.12 2.41
CA LEU A 32 -10.07 8.48 2.91
C LEU A 32 -10.91 9.33 1.94
N GLY A 33 -10.64 9.20 0.63
CA GLY A 33 -11.32 10.01 -0.39
C GLY A 33 -12.73 9.54 -0.72
N LEU A 34 -12.95 8.22 -0.77
CA LEU A 34 -14.24 7.62 -1.14
C LEU A 34 -14.93 6.89 0.01
N GLN A 35 -14.31 6.78 1.19
CA GLN A 35 -14.85 6.06 2.35
C GLN A 35 -15.17 4.59 2.06
N VAL A 36 -14.36 3.96 1.21
CA VAL A 36 -14.46 2.53 0.94
C VAL A 36 -13.79 1.77 2.09
N GLU A 37 -14.38 0.66 2.52
CA GLU A 37 -13.80 -0.20 3.56
C GLU A 37 -12.38 -0.64 3.18
N SER A 38 -11.47 -0.73 4.14
CA SER A 38 -10.07 -1.08 3.90
C SER A 38 -9.89 -2.44 3.21
N SER A 39 -10.66 -3.45 3.63
CA SER A 39 -10.68 -4.80 3.03
C SER A 39 -11.08 -4.74 1.56
N LEU A 40 -12.22 -4.12 1.26
CA LEU A 40 -12.71 -3.93 -0.11
C LEU A 40 -11.76 -3.07 -0.96
N SER A 41 -11.11 -2.08 -0.36
CA SER A 41 -10.12 -1.25 -1.06
C SER A 41 -8.93 -2.07 -1.53
N MET A 42 -8.48 -3.04 -0.72
CA MET A 42 -7.39 -3.96 -1.06
C MET A 42 -7.78 -4.92 -2.18
N GLU A 43 -9.01 -5.43 -2.14
CA GLU A 43 -9.55 -6.27 -3.21
C GLU A 43 -9.70 -5.52 -4.54
N ILE A 44 -10.15 -4.26 -4.49
CA ILE A 44 -10.24 -3.40 -5.69
C ILE A 44 -8.85 -3.18 -6.30
N ILE A 45 -7.84 -2.92 -5.48
CA ILE A 45 -6.46 -2.75 -5.95
C ILE A 45 -5.92 -4.07 -6.53
N ALA A 46 -6.15 -5.20 -5.86
CA ALA A 46 -5.75 -6.52 -6.35
C ALA A 46 -6.43 -6.87 -7.69
N PHE A 47 -7.71 -6.50 -7.84
CA PHE A 47 -8.44 -6.61 -9.10
C PHE A 47 -7.82 -5.78 -10.22
N TRP A 48 -7.42 -4.54 -9.95
CA TRP A 48 -6.75 -3.71 -10.96
C TRP A 48 -5.37 -4.23 -11.32
N LEU A 49 -4.61 -4.77 -10.36
CA LEU A 49 -3.33 -5.45 -10.62
C LEU A 49 -3.52 -6.67 -11.52
N TRP A 50 -4.53 -7.48 -11.24
CA TRP A 50 -4.88 -8.63 -12.06
C TRP A 50 -5.26 -8.21 -13.50
N LEU A 51 -6.09 -7.18 -13.65
CA LEU A 51 -6.43 -6.64 -14.97
C LEU A 51 -5.22 -6.08 -15.72
N GLN A 52 -4.30 -5.41 -15.01
CA GLN A 52 -3.08 -4.86 -15.60
C GLN A 52 -2.24 -5.98 -16.23
N GLN A 53 -2.07 -7.09 -15.52
CA GLN A 53 -1.32 -8.24 -16.00
C GLN A 53 -2.04 -8.98 -17.13
N GLY A 54 -3.35 -9.22 -16.99
CA GLY A 54 -4.15 -9.94 -17.98
C GLY A 54 -4.29 -9.19 -19.31
N ASN A 55 -4.34 -7.86 -19.28
CA ASN A 55 -4.48 -7.03 -20.48
C ASN A 55 -3.14 -6.54 -21.05
N GLY A 56 -2.01 -6.85 -20.39
CA GLY A 56 -0.68 -6.36 -20.79
C GLY A 56 -0.53 -4.83 -20.80
N GLN A 57 -1.41 -4.11 -20.11
CA GLN A 57 -1.49 -2.66 -20.11
C GLN A 57 -0.47 -2.07 -19.13
N VAL A 58 0.75 -1.81 -19.59
CA VAL A 58 1.77 -1.16 -18.76
C VAL A 58 1.28 0.23 -18.34
N GLY A 59 1.22 0.48 -17.02
CA GLY A 59 0.81 1.77 -16.47
C GLY A 59 -0.70 1.92 -16.22
N TYR A 60 -1.49 0.85 -16.26
CA TYR A 60 -2.93 0.89 -15.96
C TYR A 60 -3.22 1.53 -14.58
N LEU A 61 -2.49 1.15 -13.53
CA LEU A 61 -2.63 1.78 -12.21
C LEU A 61 -2.25 3.27 -12.20
N GLN A 62 -1.24 3.66 -12.98
CA GLN A 62 -0.84 5.06 -13.13
C GLN A 62 -1.96 5.88 -13.77
N HIS A 63 -2.62 5.30 -14.78
CA HIS A 63 -3.77 5.90 -15.44
C HIS A 63 -4.93 6.07 -14.45
N ILE A 64 -5.28 5.03 -13.69
CA ILE A 64 -6.31 5.11 -12.64
C ILE A 64 -6.00 6.23 -11.63
N TYR A 65 -4.74 6.32 -11.18
CA TYR A 65 -4.31 7.37 -10.27
C TYR A 65 -4.49 8.77 -10.86
N SER A 66 -4.24 8.95 -12.17
CA SER A 66 -4.40 10.23 -12.85
C SER A 66 -5.86 10.66 -13.08
N LEU A 67 -6.83 9.77 -12.88
CA LEU A 67 -8.25 10.10 -13.08
C LEU A 67 -8.70 11.18 -12.09
N GLY A 68 -9.51 12.12 -12.58
CA GLY A 68 -10.23 13.06 -11.71
C GLY A 68 -11.31 12.35 -10.88
N ASP A 69 -11.76 12.98 -9.79
CA ASP A 69 -12.56 12.32 -8.75
C ASP A 69 -13.87 11.69 -9.25
N ASN A 70 -14.54 12.29 -10.23
CA ASN A 70 -15.77 11.72 -10.80
C ASN A 70 -15.51 10.41 -11.56
N HIS A 71 -14.45 10.38 -12.38
CA HIS A 71 -14.06 9.18 -13.12
C HIS A 71 -13.46 8.13 -12.20
N PHE A 72 -12.68 8.56 -11.20
CA PHE A 72 -12.16 7.67 -10.17
C PHE A 72 -13.29 7.03 -9.36
N ARG A 73 -14.33 7.77 -8.98
CA ARG A 73 -15.51 7.21 -8.33
C ARG A 73 -16.22 6.21 -9.23
N ALA A 74 -16.40 6.53 -10.51
CA ALA A 74 -17.07 5.64 -11.45
C ALA A 74 -16.31 4.31 -11.61
N ILE A 75 -14.99 4.34 -11.80
CA ILE A 75 -14.20 3.12 -11.96
C ILE A 75 -14.18 2.26 -10.68
N VAL A 76 -14.18 2.91 -9.51
CA VAL A 76 -14.30 2.24 -8.21
C VAL A 76 -15.67 1.58 -8.05
N SER A 77 -16.75 2.27 -8.44
CA SER A 77 -18.10 1.69 -8.43
C SER A 77 -18.22 0.49 -9.38
N SER A 78 -17.61 0.56 -10.56
CA SER A 78 -17.57 -0.57 -11.51
C SER A 78 -16.79 -1.76 -10.94
N ALA A 79 -15.61 -1.52 -10.36
CA ALA A 79 -14.80 -2.55 -9.72
C ALA A 79 -15.55 -3.22 -8.56
N LYS A 80 -16.18 -2.42 -7.69
CA LYS A 80 -17.00 -2.92 -6.58
C LYS A 80 -18.11 -3.84 -7.07
N ARG A 81 -18.87 -3.42 -8.09
CA ARG A 81 -19.98 -4.23 -8.63
C ARG A 81 -19.50 -5.53 -9.26
N PHE A 82 -18.32 -5.53 -9.87
CA PHE A 82 -17.72 -6.75 -10.39
C PHE A 82 -17.30 -7.71 -9.27
N LEU A 83 -16.64 -7.19 -8.22
CA LEU A 83 -16.26 -7.97 -7.04
C LEU A 83 -17.48 -8.53 -6.31
N GLU A 84 -18.56 -7.76 -6.19
CA GLU A 84 -19.82 -8.25 -5.64
C GLU A 84 -20.35 -9.45 -6.43
N VAL A 85 -20.37 -9.37 -7.77
CA VAL A 85 -20.79 -10.50 -8.62
C VAL A 85 -19.88 -11.72 -8.44
N LEU A 86 -18.57 -11.51 -8.32
CA LEU A 86 -17.64 -12.59 -8.00
C LEU A 86 -17.93 -13.20 -6.63
N HIS A 87 -18.10 -12.38 -5.58
CA HIS A 87 -18.43 -12.81 -4.21
C HIS A 87 -19.77 -13.56 -4.11
N PHE A 88 -20.79 -13.13 -4.85
CA PHE A 88 -22.03 -13.89 -4.98
C PHE A 88 -21.80 -15.26 -5.64
N ALA A 89 -20.87 -15.36 -6.59
CA ALA A 89 -20.45 -16.64 -7.15
C ALA A 89 -19.61 -17.48 -6.15
N PHE A 90 -18.97 -16.87 -5.14
CA PHE A 90 -18.28 -17.55 -4.04
C PHE A 90 -19.21 -18.12 -2.96
N GLY A 91 -20.21 -17.34 -2.51
CA GLY A 91 -21.07 -17.67 -1.36
C GLY A 91 -22.33 -18.49 -1.68
N GLY A 92 -22.59 -18.79 -2.95
CA GLY A 92 -23.78 -19.52 -3.39
C GLY A 92 -23.70 -21.03 -3.11
N SER A 93 -23.82 -21.44 -1.86
CA SER A 93 -23.95 -22.87 -1.50
C SER A 93 -25.31 -23.48 -1.86
N GLU A 94 -26.36 -22.71 -2.19
CA GLU A 94 -27.71 -23.28 -2.42
C GLU A 94 -28.56 -22.66 -3.55
N ALA A 95 -28.10 -21.63 -4.26
CA ALA A 95 -28.89 -21.01 -5.33
C ALA A 95 -28.42 -21.45 -6.72
N ARG A 96 -28.89 -22.62 -7.17
CA ARG A 96 -28.74 -23.21 -8.53
C ARG A 96 -27.31 -23.18 -9.08
N SER A 97 -26.72 -24.37 -9.16
CA SER A 97 -25.43 -24.71 -9.79
C SER A 97 -25.30 -24.22 -11.25
N ILE A 98 -25.12 -22.92 -11.44
CA ILE A 98 -24.57 -22.38 -12.68
C ILE A 98 -23.06 -22.61 -12.56
N PRO A 99 -22.46 -23.44 -13.43
CA PRO A 99 -21.02 -23.64 -13.42
C PRO A 99 -20.33 -22.28 -13.58
N ARG A 100 -19.35 -22.00 -12.72
CA ARG A 100 -18.52 -20.80 -12.89
C ARG A 100 -17.84 -20.86 -14.24
N SER A 101 -17.76 -19.73 -14.92
CA SER A 101 -16.97 -19.67 -16.16
C SER A 101 -15.48 -19.77 -15.84
N ASP A 102 -14.69 -20.24 -16.80
CA ASP A 102 -13.22 -20.29 -16.68
C ASP A 102 -12.65 -18.90 -16.35
N PHE A 103 -13.26 -17.86 -16.92
CA PHE A 103 -12.93 -16.47 -16.62
C PHE A 103 -13.14 -16.11 -15.14
N GLN A 104 -14.26 -16.54 -14.53
CA GLN A 104 -14.51 -16.29 -13.12
C GLN A 104 -13.47 -16.99 -12.25
N ASN A 105 -13.14 -18.24 -12.53
CA ASN A 105 -12.11 -18.97 -11.76
C ASN A 105 -10.73 -18.31 -11.87
N GLN A 106 -10.34 -17.86 -13.08
CA GLN A 106 -9.08 -17.13 -13.29
C GLN A 106 -9.06 -15.77 -12.58
N ALA A 107 -10.19 -15.04 -12.58
CA ALA A 107 -10.31 -13.78 -11.87
C ALA A 107 -10.14 -13.98 -10.37
N ILE A 108 -10.80 -15.00 -9.82
CA ILE A 108 -10.72 -15.37 -8.42
C ILE A 108 -9.29 -15.68 -8.00
N GLU A 109 -8.64 -16.60 -8.71
CA GLU A 109 -7.28 -17.04 -8.39
C GLU A 109 -6.28 -15.89 -8.52
N GLY A 110 -6.41 -15.09 -9.59
CA GLY A 110 -5.54 -13.94 -9.84
C GLY A 110 -5.71 -12.84 -8.79
N ILE A 111 -6.94 -12.47 -8.43
CA ILE A 111 -7.21 -11.47 -7.40
C ILE A 111 -6.64 -11.94 -6.05
N SER A 112 -6.88 -13.20 -5.67
CA SER A 112 -6.34 -13.75 -4.43
C SER A 112 -4.81 -13.76 -4.41
N LEU A 113 -4.16 -14.08 -5.53
CA LEU A 113 -2.71 -14.02 -5.65
C LEU A 113 -2.17 -12.61 -5.38
N TYR A 114 -2.70 -11.59 -6.07
CA TYR A 114 -2.23 -10.22 -5.92
C TYR A 114 -2.55 -9.63 -4.55
N LEU A 115 -3.69 -10.00 -3.98
CA LEU A 115 -4.06 -9.59 -2.63
C LEU A 115 -3.04 -10.10 -1.61
N ASN A 116 -2.73 -11.40 -1.67
CA ASN A 116 -1.87 -12.09 -0.71
C ASN A 116 -0.37 -11.77 -0.85
N THR A 117 0.09 -11.46 -2.06
CA THR A 117 1.52 -11.27 -2.35
C THR A 117 1.92 -9.81 -2.50
N ILE A 118 1.07 -8.94 -3.05
CA ILE A 118 1.45 -7.56 -3.34
C ILE A 118 0.74 -6.60 -2.39
N CYS A 119 -0.59 -6.72 -2.26
CA CYS A 119 -1.35 -5.73 -1.53
C CYS A 119 -1.00 -5.74 -0.03
N TYR A 120 -0.98 -6.91 0.61
CA TYR A 120 -0.62 -6.99 2.04
C TYR A 120 0.83 -6.58 2.29
N GLU A 121 1.79 -7.03 1.49
CA GLU A 121 3.19 -6.60 1.62
C GLU A 121 3.34 -5.07 1.48
N ALA A 122 2.67 -4.46 0.49
CA ALA A 122 2.72 -3.01 0.28
C ALA A 122 2.25 -2.20 1.49
N LEU A 123 1.29 -2.74 2.26
CA LEU A 123 0.76 -2.13 3.48
C LEU A 123 1.52 -2.53 4.75
N GLU A 124 2.08 -3.74 4.84
CA GLU A 124 2.97 -4.12 5.94
C GLU A 124 4.23 -3.26 5.93
N ASP A 125 4.84 -3.04 4.76
CA ASP A 125 5.95 -2.10 4.60
C ASP A 125 5.54 -0.67 5.02
N LEU A 126 4.27 -0.28 4.82
CA LEU A 126 3.79 1.03 5.25
C LEU A 126 3.71 1.09 6.77
N ARG A 127 3.16 0.06 7.41
CA ARG A 127 3.10 -0.06 8.87
C ARG A 127 4.51 -0.03 9.47
N GLU A 128 5.43 -0.83 8.96
CA GLU A 128 6.83 -0.81 9.41
C GLU A 128 7.47 0.57 9.20
N SER A 129 7.22 1.22 8.06
CA SER A 129 7.76 2.56 7.82
C SER A 129 7.20 3.62 8.78
N ILE A 130 5.92 3.52 9.15
CA ILE A 130 5.27 4.43 10.11
C ILE A 130 5.81 4.15 11.53
N GLU A 131 5.90 2.89 11.93
CA GLU A 131 6.46 2.48 13.22
C GLU A 131 7.93 2.94 13.35
N MET A 132 8.75 2.74 12.32
CA MET A 132 10.14 3.19 12.28
C MET A 132 10.28 4.72 12.28
N ASN A 133 9.41 5.44 11.57
CA ASN A 133 9.37 6.91 11.59
C ASN A 133 8.92 7.44 12.95
N PHE A 134 7.98 6.77 13.62
CA PHE A 134 7.53 7.12 14.96
C PHE A 134 8.64 6.92 15.99
N VAL A 135 9.34 5.78 15.98
CA VAL A 135 10.51 5.51 16.85
C VAL A 135 11.61 6.53 16.61
N ARG A 136 11.94 6.83 15.34
CA ARG A 136 12.95 7.85 14.99
C ARG A 136 12.56 9.22 15.51
N ASN A 137 11.30 9.63 15.33
CA ASN A 137 10.82 10.91 15.80
C ASN A 137 10.87 11.00 17.33
N GLN A 138 10.41 9.98 18.06
CA GLN A 138 10.54 9.92 19.52
C GLN A 138 11.99 10.01 20.01
N MET A 139 12.90 9.27 19.39
CA MET A 139 14.33 9.34 19.71
C MET A 139 14.91 10.75 19.48
N THR A 140 14.41 11.45 18.45
CA THR A 140 14.80 12.83 18.13
C THR A 140 14.26 13.83 19.16
N TYR A 141 13.04 13.62 19.65
CA TYR A 141 12.45 14.41 20.75
C TYR A 141 13.22 14.22 22.05
N LEU A 142 13.45 12.98 22.48
CA LEU A 142 14.21 12.65 23.70
C LEU A 142 15.65 13.19 23.64
N ARG A 143 16.29 13.12 22.46
CA ARG A 143 17.61 13.72 22.24
C ARG A 143 17.56 15.24 22.39
N ARG A 144 16.55 15.92 21.85
CA ARG A 144 16.40 17.38 22.04
C ARG A 144 16.17 17.76 23.49
N GLU A 145 15.40 16.99 24.24
CA GLU A 145 15.20 17.23 25.68
C GLU A 145 16.51 17.05 26.46
N ALA A 146 17.25 15.96 26.20
CA ALA A 146 18.53 15.69 26.88
C ALA A 146 19.60 16.77 26.61
N TYR A 147 19.65 17.34 25.40
CA TYR A 147 20.58 18.43 25.06
C TYR A 147 20.01 19.84 25.34
N GLY A 148 18.69 19.98 25.46
CA GLY A 148 18.01 21.25 25.79
C GLY A 148 18.03 21.58 27.28
N GLN A 149 18.04 20.57 28.16
CA GLN A 149 18.07 20.75 29.61
C GLN A 149 19.43 21.23 30.15
N SER A 150 20.50 21.16 29.37
CA SER A 150 21.87 21.44 29.85
C SER A 150 22.23 22.94 29.90
N ARG A 151 21.35 23.84 29.44
CA ARG A 151 21.67 25.27 29.34
C ARG A 151 21.11 26.17 30.45
N THR A 152 20.32 25.65 31.38
CA THR A 152 19.69 26.45 32.45
C THR A 152 20.28 26.24 33.85
N ASP A 153 21.21 25.30 34.06
CA ASP A 153 21.75 24.97 35.39
C ASP A 153 23.15 25.54 35.69
N ARG A 154 23.57 26.61 35.00
CA ARG A 154 24.75 27.38 35.41
C ARG A 154 24.34 28.75 35.93
N VAL A 155 23.75 28.76 37.12
CA VAL A 155 23.76 29.93 37.99
C VAL A 155 25.18 30.04 38.58
N PRO A 156 25.94 31.11 38.30
CA PRO A 156 27.17 31.36 39.02
C PRO A 156 26.79 31.78 40.45
N THR A 157 27.08 30.92 41.42
CA THR A 157 27.29 31.35 42.80
C THR A 157 28.50 32.28 42.83
N ALA A 158 28.25 33.57 43.03
CA ALA A 158 29.28 34.52 43.43
C ALA A 158 28.78 35.29 44.66
N SER A 159 29.38 34.92 45.79
CA SER A 159 29.24 35.54 47.11
C SER A 159 29.87 36.93 47.18
N SER A 160 29.32 37.75 48.10
CA SER A 160 29.94 38.89 48.84
C SER A 160 30.43 40.09 48.02
N VAL A 161 30.23 41.35 48.43
CA VAL A 161 30.33 41.97 49.77
C VAL A 161 29.27 43.04 49.95
#